data_AF-A0A7Z9PQQ2-F1
#
_entry.id   AF-A0A7Z9PQQ2-F1
#
_cell.length_a   1.000
_cell.length_b   1.000
_cell.length_c   1.000
_cell.angle_alpha   90.00
_cell.angle_beta   90.00
_cell.angle_gamma   90.00
#
_symmetry.space_group_name_H-M   'P 1'
#
loop_
_entity.id
_entity.type
_entity.pdbx_description
1 polymer ?
#
loop_
_entity_poly.entity_id
_entity_poly.type
_entity_poly.pdbx_seq_one_letter_code
_entity_poly.pdbx_strand_id
1 'polypeptide(L)'
;MMTSLLLEVENIPDDVRAAHLTQMARTFERDEQDEISFEYYSRALDYWGKIPTEEQDLELVATALLGAARLMSYHDSEPETSMHYTRNALELRRSVGEEDDLEKGEAAELLANLYLKHRKYPHPEYLEVEDLLQEALHSFEVNYGQTHDKVAGILTDLGKFCQERGALEDAESHFLRALAIKEKLFGSKDESVGELFDR
;
A
#
# COMPACT_ATOMS: atom_id res chain seq x y z
N MET A 1 -23.94 -11.35 34.14
CA MET A 1 -24.69 -10.49 33.21
C MET A 1 -23.84 -10.29 31.95
N MET A 2 -23.85 -11.26 31.04
CA MET A 2 -23.07 -11.25 29.79
C MET A 2 -23.93 -11.63 28.57
N THR A 3 -25.26 -11.62 28.73
CA THR A 3 -26.21 -12.15 27.74
C THR A 3 -27.10 -11.07 27.12
N SER A 4 -26.86 -9.79 27.42
CA SER A 4 -27.71 -8.68 26.93
C SER A 4 -27.12 -7.92 25.73
N LEU A 5 -25.80 -7.99 25.48
CA LEU A 5 -25.16 -7.24 24.39
C LEU A 5 -25.13 -8.00 23.05
N LEU A 6 -25.33 -9.32 23.06
CA LEU A 6 -25.27 -10.16 21.86
C LEU A 6 -26.60 -10.20 21.08
N LEU A 7 -27.72 -9.85 21.71
CA LEU A 7 -29.05 -9.86 21.08
C LEU A 7 -29.32 -8.62 20.20
N GLU A 8 -28.56 -7.53 20.35
CA GLU A 8 -28.71 -6.34 19.50
C GLU A 8 -27.96 -6.44 18.15
N VAL A 9 -27.19 -7.51 17.92
CA VAL A 9 -26.30 -7.66 16.76
C VAL A 9 -26.99 -8.35 15.57
N GLU A 10 -28.15 -8.98 15.76
CA GLU A 10 -28.83 -9.76 14.70
C GLU A 10 -29.40 -8.92 13.55
N ASN A 11 -29.60 -7.60 13.72
CA ASN A 11 -30.16 -6.71 12.69
C ASN A 11 -29.26 -5.51 12.33
N ILE A 12 -27.94 -5.65 12.44
CA ILE A 12 -27.03 -4.60 11.95
C ILE A 12 -27.05 -4.58 10.42
N PRO A 13 -27.27 -3.42 9.77
CA PRO A 13 -27.16 -3.29 8.31
C PRO A 13 -25.80 -3.75 7.78
N ASP A 14 -25.76 -4.30 6.57
CA ASP A 14 -24.54 -4.89 6.01
C ASP A 14 -23.43 -3.86 5.79
N ASP A 15 -23.77 -2.61 5.48
CA ASP A 15 -22.85 -1.46 5.37
C ASP A 15 -22.20 -1.14 6.72
N VAL A 16 -22.99 -1.13 7.79
CA VAL A 16 -22.49 -0.91 9.15
C VAL A 16 -21.58 -2.06 9.59
N ARG A 17 -21.95 -3.32 9.27
CA ARG A 17 -21.08 -4.49 9.52
C ARG A 17 -19.76 -4.37 8.76
N ALA A 18 -19.82 -4.04 7.47
CA ALA A 18 -18.65 -3.93 6.62
C ALA A 18 -17.68 -2.86 7.16
N ALA A 19 -18.20 -1.68 7.48
CA ALA A 19 -17.43 -0.59 8.07
C ALA A 19 -16.76 -0.99 9.39
N HIS A 20 -17.50 -1.62 10.30
CA HIS A 20 -16.94 -2.09 11.57
C HIS A 20 -15.84 -3.16 11.38
N LEU A 21 -16.05 -4.10 10.46
CA LEU A 21 -15.05 -5.14 10.16
C LEU A 21 -13.77 -4.54 9.57
N THR A 22 -13.88 -3.57 8.65
CA THR A 22 -12.72 -2.83 8.13
C THR A 22 -11.92 -2.17 9.26
N GLN A 23 -12.60 -1.51 10.22
CA GLN A 23 -11.92 -0.86 11.35
C GLN A 23 -11.28 -1.85 12.33
N MET A 24 -11.94 -2.99 12.58
CA MET A 24 -11.36 -4.07 13.37
C MET A 24 -10.11 -4.63 12.71
N ALA A 25 -10.16 -4.90 11.39
CA ALA A 25 -9.02 -5.40 10.63
C ALA A 25 -7.80 -4.49 10.78
N ARG A 26 -7.94 -3.17 10.58
CA ARG A 26 -6.86 -2.18 10.80
C ARG A 26 -6.26 -2.25 12.20
N THR A 27 -7.11 -2.47 13.21
CA THR A 27 -6.65 -2.56 14.60
C THR A 27 -5.79 -3.81 14.81
N PHE A 28 -6.22 -4.95 14.29
CA PHE A 28 -5.47 -6.20 14.38
C PHE A 28 -4.21 -6.20 13.52
N GLU A 29 -4.23 -5.53 12.36
CA GLU A 29 -3.05 -5.33 11.53
C GLU A 29 -1.97 -4.55 12.29
N ARG A 30 -2.34 -3.47 12.98
CA ARG A 30 -1.40 -2.68 13.80
C ARG A 30 -0.82 -3.50 14.96
N ASP A 31 -1.59 -4.44 15.48
CA ASP A 31 -1.18 -5.33 16.56
C ASP A 31 -0.48 -6.61 16.05
N GLU A 32 -0.05 -6.63 14.77
CA GLU A 32 0.70 -7.70 14.10
C GLU A 32 -0.04 -9.07 14.11
N GLN A 33 -1.37 -9.03 14.12
CA GLN A 33 -2.24 -10.20 14.06
C GLN A 33 -2.76 -10.42 12.64
N ASP A 34 -1.85 -10.71 11.72
CA ASP A 34 -2.09 -10.78 10.27
C ASP A 34 -3.22 -11.73 9.87
N GLU A 35 -3.26 -12.95 10.41
CA GLU A 35 -4.30 -13.93 10.10
C GLU A 35 -5.70 -13.42 10.48
N ILE A 36 -5.81 -12.82 11.66
CA ILE A 36 -7.08 -12.27 12.18
C ILE A 36 -7.48 -11.04 11.37
N SER A 37 -6.52 -10.17 11.07
CA SER A 37 -6.74 -8.99 10.24
C SER A 37 -7.24 -9.36 8.85
N PHE A 38 -6.59 -10.34 8.21
CA PHE A 38 -6.98 -10.82 6.88
C PHE A 38 -8.39 -11.42 6.88
N GLU A 39 -8.77 -12.17 7.91
CA GLU A 39 -10.13 -12.68 8.06
C GLU A 39 -11.14 -11.53 8.12
N TYR A 40 -10.86 -10.48 8.91
CA TYR A 40 -11.75 -9.33 9.01
C TYR A 40 -11.85 -8.53 7.71
N TYR A 41 -10.74 -8.28 7.02
CA TYR A 41 -10.77 -7.64 5.70
C TYR A 41 -11.56 -8.47 4.69
N SER A 42 -11.34 -9.78 4.63
CA SER A 42 -12.06 -10.68 3.73
C SER A 42 -13.57 -10.63 3.98
N ARG A 43 -13.98 -10.69 5.24
CA ARG A 43 -15.40 -10.60 5.62
C ARG A 43 -15.98 -9.22 5.33
N ALA A 44 -15.22 -8.14 5.53
CA ALA A 44 -15.66 -6.80 5.17
C ALA A 44 -15.93 -6.70 3.66
N LEU A 45 -15.00 -7.20 2.84
CA LEU A 45 -15.14 -7.23 1.37
C LEU A 45 -16.34 -8.08 0.91
N ASP A 46 -16.63 -9.20 1.59
CA ASP A 46 -17.84 -10.00 1.32
C ASP A 46 -19.14 -9.21 1.56
N TYR A 47 -19.17 -8.34 2.58
CA TYR A 47 -20.32 -7.47 2.82
C TYR A 47 -20.37 -6.30 1.84
N TRP A 48 -19.24 -5.62 1.60
CA TRP A 48 -19.15 -4.56 0.61
C TRP A 48 -19.61 -5.03 -0.77
N GLY A 49 -19.23 -6.23 -1.19
CA GLY A 49 -19.65 -6.81 -2.47
C GLY A 49 -21.15 -7.09 -2.62
N LYS A 50 -21.93 -7.07 -1.52
CA LYS A 50 -23.40 -7.21 -1.56
C LYS A 50 -24.13 -5.88 -1.66
N ILE A 51 -23.46 -4.79 -1.31
CA ILE A 51 -24.03 -3.44 -1.27
C ILE A 51 -23.86 -2.81 -2.66
N PRO A 52 -24.89 -2.19 -3.25
CA PRO A 52 -24.77 -1.45 -4.50
C PRO A 52 -23.66 -0.38 -4.41
N THR A 53 -22.85 -0.22 -5.46
CA THR A 53 -21.69 0.70 -5.43
C THR A 53 -22.06 2.14 -5.07
N GLU A 54 -23.23 2.63 -5.49
CA GLU A 54 -23.75 3.96 -5.12
C GLU A 54 -24.07 4.14 -3.62
N GLU A 55 -24.19 3.04 -2.88
CA GLU A 55 -24.50 3.01 -1.44
C GLU A 55 -23.26 2.66 -0.59
N GLN A 56 -22.13 2.31 -1.22
CA GLN A 56 -20.91 1.92 -0.51
C GLN A 56 -20.13 3.14 0.00
N ASP A 57 -19.46 2.96 1.14
CA ASP A 57 -18.38 3.84 1.57
C ASP A 57 -17.10 3.44 0.81
N LEU A 58 -16.86 4.10 -0.33
CA LEU A 58 -15.76 3.75 -1.23
C LEU A 58 -14.37 3.92 -0.60
N GLU A 59 -14.22 4.81 0.38
CA GLU A 59 -12.95 4.96 1.12
C GLU A 59 -12.70 3.74 2.01
N LEU A 60 -13.73 3.23 2.70
CA LEU A 60 -13.61 2.01 3.50
C LEU A 60 -13.47 0.75 2.65
N VAL A 61 -14.06 0.71 1.46
CA VAL A 61 -13.84 -0.36 0.48
C VAL A 61 -12.37 -0.35 0.04
N ALA A 62 -11.83 0.81 -0.33
CA ALA A 62 -10.44 0.94 -0.74
C ALA A 62 -9.47 0.57 0.38
N THR A 63 -9.77 0.99 1.62
CA THR A 63 -9.03 0.59 2.83
C THR A 63 -8.98 -0.93 2.97
N ALA A 64 -10.13 -1.59 2.84
CA ALA A 64 -10.21 -3.04 3.03
C ALA A 64 -9.47 -3.81 1.93
N LEU A 65 -9.58 -3.35 0.68
CA LEU A 65 -8.83 -3.91 -0.44
C LEU A 65 -7.32 -3.76 -0.25
N LEU A 66 -6.86 -2.56 0.14
CA LEU A 66 -5.45 -2.28 0.36
C LEU A 66 -4.87 -3.12 1.51
N GLY A 67 -5.59 -3.19 2.64
CA GLY A 67 -5.18 -4.00 3.79
C GLY A 67 -5.09 -5.50 3.47
N ALA A 68 -6.11 -6.06 2.82
CA ALA A 68 -6.08 -7.45 2.35
C ALA A 68 -4.92 -7.69 1.39
N ALA A 69 -4.74 -6.82 0.39
CA ALA A 69 -3.67 -6.95 -0.60
C ALA A 69 -2.27 -6.91 0.02
N ARG A 70 -2.06 -6.05 1.03
CA ARG A 70 -0.80 -5.93 1.76
C ARG A 70 -0.45 -7.22 2.48
N LEU A 71 -1.41 -7.82 3.19
CA LEU A 71 -1.22 -9.10 3.89
C LEU A 71 -0.95 -10.24 2.90
N MET A 72 -1.65 -10.27 1.75
CA MET A 72 -1.39 -11.24 0.68
C MET A 72 0.03 -11.09 0.11
N SER A 73 0.46 -9.85 -0.15
CA SER A 73 1.80 -9.53 -0.66
C SER A 73 2.90 -9.92 0.34
N TYR A 74 2.67 -9.67 1.64
CA TYR A 74 3.59 -10.03 2.73
C TYR A 74 3.80 -11.56 2.81
N HIS A 75 2.73 -12.34 2.68
CA HIS A 75 2.78 -13.80 2.68
C HIS A 75 3.09 -14.42 1.30
N ASP A 76 3.31 -13.60 0.27
CA ASP A 76 3.49 -14.04 -1.12
C ASP A 76 2.36 -14.97 -1.62
N SER A 77 1.13 -14.73 -1.17
CA SER A 77 -0.04 -15.53 -1.50
C SER A 77 -0.90 -14.87 -2.58
N GLU A 78 -1.33 -15.66 -3.57
CA GLU A 78 -2.26 -15.23 -4.63
C GLU A 78 -1.89 -13.86 -5.25
N PRO A 79 -0.68 -13.71 -5.84
CA PRO A 79 -0.14 -12.41 -6.25
C PRO A 79 -1.02 -11.68 -7.27
N GLU A 80 -1.71 -12.39 -8.17
CA GLU A 80 -2.66 -11.80 -9.10
C GLU A 80 -3.84 -11.13 -8.38
N THR A 81 -4.35 -11.78 -7.34
CA THR A 81 -5.44 -11.24 -6.52
C THR A 81 -4.96 -10.04 -5.71
N SER A 82 -3.75 -10.11 -5.13
CA SER A 82 -3.13 -8.97 -4.43
C SER A 82 -2.95 -7.76 -5.37
N MET A 83 -2.46 -7.98 -6.60
CA MET A 83 -2.36 -6.92 -7.61
C MET A 83 -3.72 -6.36 -8.01
N HIS A 84 -4.73 -7.23 -8.19
CA HIS A 84 -6.07 -6.80 -8.52
C HIS A 84 -6.69 -5.94 -7.41
N TYR A 85 -6.57 -6.37 -6.16
CA TYR A 85 -7.07 -5.63 -5.00
C TYR A 85 -6.36 -4.28 -4.85
N THR A 86 -5.03 -4.26 -5.00
CA THR A 86 -4.25 -3.02 -4.90
C THR A 86 -4.62 -2.04 -6.01
N ARG A 87 -4.83 -2.52 -7.25
CA ARG A 87 -5.28 -1.68 -8.37
C ARG A 87 -6.65 -1.08 -8.10
N ASN A 88 -7.62 -1.89 -7.68
CA ASN A 88 -8.96 -1.40 -7.36
C ASN A 88 -8.93 -0.40 -6.20
N ALA A 89 -8.12 -0.65 -5.16
CA ALA A 89 -7.93 0.28 -4.06
C ALA A 89 -7.38 1.63 -4.54
N LEU A 90 -6.35 1.61 -5.40
CA LEU A 90 -5.75 2.80 -5.98
C LEU A 90 -6.75 3.59 -6.85
N GLU A 91 -7.52 2.92 -7.70
CA GLU A 91 -8.56 3.54 -8.52
C GLU A 91 -9.64 4.21 -7.67
N LEU A 92 -10.13 3.52 -6.62
CA LEU A 92 -11.09 4.09 -5.70
C LEU A 92 -10.49 5.30 -4.97
N ARG A 93 -9.28 5.19 -4.43
CA ARG A 93 -8.56 6.30 -3.76
C ARG A 93 -8.38 7.51 -4.66
N ARG A 94 -8.07 7.31 -5.95
CA ARG A 94 -8.03 8.40 -6.95
C ARG A 94 -9.40 9.04 -7.21
N SER A 95 -10.49 8.30 -7.00
CA SER A 95 -11.85 8.77 -7.27
C SER A 95 -12.51 9.49 -6.09
N VAL A 96 -12.20 9.09 -4.85
CA VAL A 96 -12.84 9.63 -3.64
C VAL A 96 -11.89 10.35 -2.68
N GLY A 97 -10.58 10.06 -2.74
CA GLY A 97 -9.59 10.64 -1.83
C GLY A 97 -9.11 12.03 -2.24
N GLU A 98 -8.41 12.69 -1.31
CA GLU A 98 -7.72 13.94 -1.59
C GLU A 98 -6.51 13.72 -2.53
N GLU A 99 -6.05 14.79 -3.18
CA GLU A 99 -4.89 14.72 -4.07
C GLU A 99 -3.62 14.25 -3.34
N ASP A 100 -3.57 14.43 -2.03
CA ASP A 100 -2.50 14.04 -1.12
C ASP A 100 -2.88 12.91 -0.16
N ASP A 101 -3.88 12.08 -0.49
CA ASP A 101 -4.23 10.89 0.31
C ASP A 101 -3.00 9.97 0.49
N LEU A 102 -2.65 9.69 1.75
CA LEU A 102 -1.53 8.82 2.11
C LEU A 102 -1.75 7.37 1.67
N GLU A 103 -2.97 6.84 1.82
CA GLU A 103 -3.29 5.46 1.43
C GLU A 103 -3.27 5.29 -0.09
N LYS A 104 -3.50 6.37 -0.85
CA LYS A 104 -3.27 6.39 -2.30
C LYS A 104 -1.79 6.17 -2.63
N GLY A 105 -0.89 6.86 -1.92
CA GLY A 105 0.56 6.67 -2.07
C GLY A 105 1.00 5.26 -1.69
N GLU A 106 0.44 4.71 -0.60
CA GLU A 106 0.71 3.32 -0.18
C GLU A 106 0.20 2.28 -1.18
N ALA A 107 -0.98 2.50 -1.79
CA ALA A 107 -1.50 1.62 -2.83
C ALA A 107 -0.62 1.67 -4.09
N ALA A 108 -0.16 2.85 -4.48
CA ALA A 108 0.76 3.00 -5.61
C ALA A 108 2.13 2.34 -5.35
N GLU A 109 2.72 2.54 -4.16
CA GLU A 109 3.95 1.85 -3.70
C GLU A 109 3.77 0.33 -3.77
N LEU A 110 2.69 -0.19 -3.18
CA LEU A 110 2.42 -1.62 -3.12
C LEU A 110 2.26 -2.23 -4.52
N LEU A 111 1.53 -1.55 -5.41
CA LEU A 111 1.29 -2.05 -6.77
C LEU A 111 2.58 -2.08 -7.59
N ALA A 112 3.39 -1.01 -7.51
CA ALA A 112 4.70 -0.96 -8.15
C ALA A 112 5.60 -2.10 -7.64
N ASN A 113 5.66 -2.30 -6.34
CA ASN A 113 6.46 -3.36 -5.72
C ASN A 113 5.98 -4.76 -6.13
N LEU A 114 4.68 -4.99 -6.22
CA LEU A 114 4.13 -6.24 -6.74
C LEU A 114 4.57 -6.49 -8.18
N TYR A 115 4.48 -5.49 -9.08
CA TYR A 115 4.96 -5.65 -10.46
C TYR A 115 6.46 -5.92 -10.55
N LEU A 116 7.28 -5.23 -9.74
CA LEU A 116 8.73 -5.41 -9.69
C LEU A 116 9.12 -6.79 -9.14
N LYS A 117 8.43 -7.27 -8.09
CA LYS A 117 8.65 -8.59 -7.47
C LYS A 117 8.22 -9.72 -8.40
N HIS A 118 7.12 -9.51 -9.12
CA HIS A 118 6.46 -10.51 -9.94
C HIS A 118 6.53 -10.16 -11.45
N ARG A 119 7.73 -9.84 -11.96
CA ARG A 119 7.96 -9.52 -13.38
C ARG A 119 7.56 -10.57 -14.41
N LYS A 120 7.30 -11.81 -13.97
CA LYS A 120 6.86 -12.92 -14.84
C LYS A 120 5.39 -12.83 -15.22
N TYR A 121 4.61 -11.98 -14.55
CA TYR A 121 3.19 -11.84 -14.78
C TYR A 121 3.02 -10.80 -15.90
N PRO A 122 2.56 -11.21 -17.10
CA PRO A 122 2.52 -10.35 -18.27
C PRO A 122 1.41 -9.30 -18.11
N HIS A 123 1.76 -8.22 -17.43
CA HIS A 123 0.89 -7.08 -17.23
C HIS A 123 1.34 -5.95 -18.15
N PRO A 124 0.51 -5.54 -19.14
CA PRO A 124 0.72 -4.30 -19.92
C PRO A 124 1.04 -3.09 -19.02
N GLU A 125 0.54 -3.13 -17.79
CA GLU A 125 0.67 -2.12 -16.74
C GLU A 125 2.09 -2.04 -16.13
N TYR A 126 3.03 -2.94 -16.45
CA TYR A 126 4.44 -2.80 -16.06
C TYR A 126 5.07 -1.49 -16.60
N LEU A 127 4.50 -0.95 -17.68
CA LEU A 127 4.90 0.35 -18.23
C LEU A 127 4.57 1.53 -17.30
N GLU A 128 3.71 1.33 -16.31
CA GLU A 128 3.23 2.36 -15.38
C GLU A 128 4.00 2.38 -14.05
N VAL A 129 4.98 1.48 -13.85
CA VAL A 129 5.73 1.39 -12.58
C VAL A 129 6.40 2.71 -12.21
N GLU A 130 6.93 3.45 -13.19
CA GLU A 130 7.52 4.77 -12.95
C GLU A 130 6.49 5.75 -12.42
N ASP A 131 5.32 5.82 -13.05
CA ASP A 131 4.22 6.72 -12.67
C ASP A 131 3.69 6.36 -11.27
N LEU A 132 3.55 5.06 -10.97
CA LEU A 132 3.13 4.57 -9.64
C LEU A 132 4.14 4.99 -8.56
N LEU A 133 5.44 4.82 -8.81
CA LEU A 133 6.48 5.22 -7.86
C LEU A 133 6.55 6.75 -7.71
N GLN A 134 6.31 7.52 -8.77
CA GLN A 134 6.23 8.98 -8.69
C GLN A 134 5.00 9.45 -7.90
N GLU A 135 3.84 8.80 -8.07
CA GLU A 135 2.64 9.07 -7.28
C GLU A 135 2.84 8.76 -5.80
N ALA A 136 3.47 7.62 -5.49
CA ALA A 136 3.85 7.28 -4.12
C ALA A 136 4.84 8.29 -3.53
N LEU A 137 5.85 8.71 -4.31
CA LEU A 137 6.82 9.71 -3.88
C LEU A 137 6.15 11.03 -3.53
N HIS A 138 5.25 11.51 -4.39
CA HIS A 138 4.52 12.75 -4.16
C HIS A 138 3.68 12.68 -2.88
N SER A 139 2.87 11.63 -2.72
CA SER A 139 2.03 11.44 -1.54
C SER A 139 2.88 11.40 -0.25
N PHE A 140 3.99 10.69 -0.25
CA PHE A 140 4.88 10.59 0.92
C PHE A 140 5.62 11.91 1.21
N GLU A 141 6.02 12.66 0.20
CA GLU A 141 6.64 13.97 0.41
C GLU A 141 5.66 15.00 1.00
N VAL A 142 4.38 14.97 0.59
CA VAL A 142 3.36 15.85 1.15
C VAL A 142 3.02 15.48 2.59
N ASN A 143 2.81 14.19 2.87
CA ASN A 143 2.36 13.72 4.19
C ASN A 143 3.48 13.67 5.24
N TYR A 144 4.69 13.25 4.85
CA TYR A 144 5.81 13.04 5.78
C TYR A 144 6.90 14.10 5.66
N GLY A 145 6.89 14.90 4.60
CA GLY A 145 7.95 15.85 4.26
C GLY A 145 9.09 15.20 3.47
N GLN A 146 9.97 16.04 2.92
CA GLN A 146 11.06 15.63 2.03
C GLN A 146 12.19 14.82 2.70
N THR A 147 12.19 14.69 4.02
CA THR A 147 13.23 13.97 4.78
C THR A 147 12.55 12.95 5.69
N HIS A 148 12.16 11.83 5.10
CA HIS A 148 11.50 10.72 5.78
C HIS A 148 11.96 9.39 5.17
N ASP A 149 11.97 8.33 5.95
CA ASP A 149 12.52 7.03 5.52
C ASP A 149 11.68 6.42 4.36
N LYS A 150 10.35 6.62 4.37
CA LYS A 150 9.49 6.25 3.24
C LYS A 150 9.84 6.97 1.94
N VAL A 151 10.22 8.25 1.99
CA VAL A 151 10.67 9.01 0.80
C VAL A 151 12.00 8.44 0.29
N ALA A 152 12.93 8.09 1.18
CA ALA A 152 14.18 7.44 0.80
C ALA A 152 13.96 6.05 0.17
N GLY A 153 12.98 5.29 0.70
CA GLY A 153 12.56 4.00 0.15
C GLY A 153 12.10 4.11 -1.30
N ILE A 154 11.11 4.96 -1.58
CA ILE A 154 10.59 5.16 -2.94
C ILE A 154 11.66 5.68 -3.90
N LEU A 155 12.51 6.62 -3.47
CA LEU A 155 13.64 7.08 -4.28
C LEU A 155 14.62 5.95 -4.62
N THR A 156 14.86 5.03 -3.68
CA THR A 156 15.68 3.86 -3.96
C THR A 156 15.05 2.96 -5.02
N ASP A 157 13.72 2.77 -4.97
CA ASP A 157 13.01 1.91 -5.94
C ASP A 157 12.92 2.56 -7.32
N LEU A 158 12.74 3.88 -7.40
CA LEU A 158 12.89 4.65 -8.66
C LEU A 158 14.30 4.47 -9.24
N GLY A 159 15.33 4.58 -8.41
CA GLY A 159 16.72 4.39 -8.84
C GLY A 159 16.96 3.00 -9.45
N LYS A 160 16.48 1.94 -8.78
CA LYS A 160 16.56 0.56 -9.29
C LYS A 160 15.81 0.41 -10.61
N PHE A 161 14.61 0.96 -10.71
CA PHE A 161 13.80 0.88 -11.93
C PHE A 161 14.47 1.59 -13.12
N CYS A 162 15.02 2.79 -12.90
CA CYS A 162 15.81 3.51 -13.91
C CYS A 162 17.04 2.71 -14.35
N GLN A 163 17.77 2.10 -13.40
CA GLN A 163 18.95 1.28 -13.69
C GLN A 163 18.61 0.10 -14.60
N GLU A 164 17.50 -0.60 -14.34
CA GLU A 164 17.07 -1.74 -15.17
C GLU A 164 16.63 -1.33 -16.57
N ARG A 165 16.17 -0.09 -16.75
CA ARG A 165 15.85 0.50 -18.06
C ARG A 165 17.07 1.10 -18.76
N GLY A 166 18.24 1.11 -18.11
CA GLY A 166 19.47 1.69 -18.63
C GLY A 166 19.56 3.22 -18.50
N ALA A 167 18.62 3.86 -17.79
CA ALA A 167 18.62 5.29 -17.50
C ALA A 167 19.52 5.59 -16.29
N LEU A 168 20.84 5.46 -16.48
CA LEU A 168 21.81 5.52 -15.38
C LEU A 168 21.92 6.91 -14.72
N GLU A 169 21.72 7.99 -15.47
CA GLU A 169 21.77 9.37 -14.94
C GLU A 169 20.59 9.63 -13.98
N ASP A 170 19.38 9.21 -14.36
CA ASP A 170 18.19 9.31 -13.50
C ASP A 170 18.34 8.42 -12.26
N ALA A 171 18.88 7.21 -12.44
CA ALA A 171 19.15 6.29 -11.33
C ALA A 171 20.12 6.90 -10.31
N GLU A 172 21.22 7.50 -10.77
CA GLU A 172 22.20 8.17 -9.90
C GLU A 172 21.56 9.31 -9.12
N SER A 173 20.76 10.16 -9.78
CA SER A 173 20.03 11.25 -9.12
C SER A 173 19.12 10.74 -8.00
N HIS A 174 18.34 9.70 -8.27
CA HIS A 174 17.44 9.10 -7.28
C HIS A 174 18.21 8.49 -6.10
N PHE A 175 19.27 7.72 -6.36
CA PHE A 175 20.09 7.11 -5.31
C PHE A 175 20.81 8.16 -4.44
N LEU A 176 21.38 9.20 -5.04
CA LEU A 176 22.03 10.28 -4.29
C LEU A 176 21.02 11.01 -3.37
N ARG A 177 19.81 11.23 -3.86
CA ARG A 177 18.75 11.85 -3.05
C ARG A 177 18.30 10.95 -1.90
N ALA A 178 18.13 9.65 -2.14
CA ALA A 178 17.82 8.67 -1.10
C ALA A 178 18.93 8.60 -0.04
N LEU A 179 20.20 8.57 -0.48
CA LEU A 179 21.36 8.54 0.41
C LEU A 179 21.42 9.79 1.28
N ALA A 180 21.25 10.98 0.70
CA ALA A 180 21.26 12.23 1.46
C ALA A 180 20.15 12.28 2.53
N ILE A 181 19.00 11.64 2.29
CA ILE A 181 17.94 11.50 3.31
C ILE A 181 18.40 10.54 4.41
N LYS A 182 18.90 9.35 4.06
CA LYS A 182 19.39 8.37 5.05
C LYS A 182 20.52 8.93 5.91
N GLU A 183 21.46 9.66 5.33
CA GLU A 183 22.53 10.35 6.06
C GLU A 183 22.00 11.36 7.07
N LYS A 184 20.94 12.10 6.72
CA LYS A 184 20.29 13.04 7.64
C LYS A 184 19.53 12.34 8.77
N LEU A 185 18.89 11.21 8.48
CA LEU A 185 18.08 10.47 9.46
C LEU A 185 18.93 9.67 10.45
N PHE A 186 19.96 8.98 9.96
CA PHE A 186 20.72 7.99 10.75
C PHE A 186 22.16 8.43 11.05
N GLY A 187 22.62 9.54 10.47
CA GLY A 187 24.00 9.99 10.54
C GLY A 187 24.93 9.16 9.64
N SER A 188 26.14 9.66 9.39
CA SER A 188 27.12 9.08 8.46
C SER A 188 27.77 7.76 8.94
N LYS A 189 27.15 7.01 9.86
CA LYS A 189 27.73 5.83 10.54
C LYS A 189 26.93 4.54 10.33
N ASP A 190 25.86 4.58 9.53
CA ASP A 190 25.09 3.39 9.21
C ASP A 190 25.82 2.59 8.11
N GLU A 191 26.27 1.37 8.43
CA GLU A 191 27.08 0.49 7.57
C GLU A 191 26.38 0.13 6.25
N SER A 192 25.09 0.44 6.11
CA SER A 192 24.31 0.31 4.87
C SER A 192 24.71 1.29 3.75
N VAL A 193 25.47 2.36 4.06
CA VAL A 193 25.98 3.32 3.06
C VAL A 193 27.16 2.74 2.25
N GLY A 194 27.83 1.70 2.76
CA GLY A 194 29.03 1.11 2.14
C GLY A 194 28.76 0.08 1.05
N GLU A 195 27.60 -0.58 1.02
CA GLU A 195 27.38 -1.75 0.13
C GLU A 195 26.92 -1.41 -1.29
N LEU A 196 26.47 -0.17 -1.56
CA LEU A 196 25.98 0.22 -2.89
C LEU A 196 27.10 0.59 -3.89
N PHE A 197 28.36 0.70 -3.45
CA PHE A 197 29.48 1.08 -4.31
C PHE A 197 30.58 0.01 -4.47
N ASP A 198 30.45 -1.15 -3.82
CA ASP A 198 31.41 -2.26 -3.96
C ASP A 198 30.76 -3.47 -4.67
N ARG A 199 30.63 -3.40 -6.00
CA ARG A 199 30.98 -4.49 -6.95
C ARG A 199 30.66 -4.19 -8.41
#